data_AF-A0A536HKA1-F1
#
_entry.id   AF-A0A536HKA1-F1
#
_cell.length_a   1.000
_cell.length_b   1.000
_cell.length_c   1.000
_cell.angle_alpha   90.00
_cell.angle_beta   90.00
_cell.angle_gamma   90.00
#
_symmetry.space_group_name_H-M   'P 1'
#
loop_
_entity.id
_entity.type
_entity.pdbx_description
1 polymer ?
#
loop_
_entity_poly.entity_id
_entity_poly.type
_entity_poly.pdbx_seq_one_letter_code
_entity_poly.pdbx_strand_id
1 'polypeptide(L)'
;MIDNTSSRIEQQVSALRRTNRRRYAFQRMLQATDRLLWRLEEMNRDGVKTVPRRVRVELRGVVGAMPNQIREALHDTGHVQDTLDSLFEVQERLFRWRYPNWQDFDPDGEEYDQAAG
;
A
#
# COMPACT_ATOMS: atom_id res chain seq x y z
N MET A 1 -24.10 -36.21 -19.59
CA MET A 1 -24.18 -35.70 -18.21
C MET A 1 -22.81 -35.23 -17.73
N ILE A 2 -22.22 -34.22 -18.40
CA ILE A 2 -20.84 -33.71 -18.18
C ILE A 2 -20.84 -32.20 -17.83
N ASP A 3 -21.99 -31.53 -17.81
CA ASP A 3 -22.04 -30.05 -17.77
C ASP A 3 -21.88 -29.40 -16.38
N ASN A 4 -22.06 -30.16 -15.29
CA ASN A 4 -21.98 -29.63 -13.92
C ASN A 4 -20.56 -29.58 -13.35
N THR A 5 -19.62 -30.36 -13.88
CA THR A 5 -18.23 -30.41 -13.38
C THR A 5 -17.39 -29.29 -14.00
N SER A 6 -17.56 -29.04 -15.31
CA SER A 6 -16.85 -27.96 -16.01
C SER A 6 -17.19 -26.57 -15.47
N SER A 7 -18.47 -26.33 -15.16
CA SER A 7 -18.94 -25.05 -14.62
C SER A 7 -18.44 -24.80 -13.18
N ARG A 8 -18.32 -25.82 -12.33
CA ARG A 8 -17.67 -25.69 -11.00
C ARG A 8 -16.17 -25.41 -11.12
N ILE A 9 -15.47 -26.07 -12.06
CA ILE A 9 -14.04 -25.85 -12.28
C ILE A 9 -13.79 -24.43 -12.81
N GLU A 10 -14.58 -23.95 -13.77
CA GLU A 10 -14.47 -22.58 -14.28
C GLU A 10 -14.74 -21.50 -13.23
N GLN A 11 -15.73 -21.73 -12.35
CA GLN A 11 -16.00 -20.87 -11.21
C GLN A 11 -14.84 -20.83 -10.22
N GLN A 12 -14.25 -22.00 -9.90
CA GLN A 12 -13.08 -22.09 -9.03
C GLN A 12 -11.85 -21.42 -9.63
N VAL A 13 -11.55 -21.65 -10.91
CA VAL A 13 -10.43 -21.00 -11.63
C VAL A 13 -10.61 -19.48 -11.68
N SER A 14 -11.84 -19.01 -11.92
CA SER A 14 -12.16 -17.57 -11.94
C SER A 14 -12.02 -16.93 -10.57
N ALA A 15 -12.46 -17.62 -9.51
CA ALA A 15 -12.26 -17.19 -8.13
C ALA A 15 -10.76 -17.14 -7.77
N LEU A 16 -9.98 -18.17 -8.15
CA LEU A 16 -8.54 -18.24 -7.93
C LEU A 16 -7.80 -17.10 -8.64
N ARG A 17 -8.16 -16.82 -9.90
CA ARG A 17 -7.61 -15.70 -10.68
C ARG A 17 -7.92 -14.34 -10.05
N ARG A 18 -9.15 -14.15 -9.53
CA ARG A 18 -9.54 -12.92 -8.82
C ARG A 18 -8.75 -12.74 -7.53
N THR A 19 -8.60 -13.79 -6.74
CA THR A 19 -7.81 -13.76 -5.49
C THR A 19 -6.33 -13.49 -5.75
N ASN A 20 -5.72 -14.15 -6.73
CA ASN A 20 -4.34 -13.89 -7.13
C ASN A 20 -4.15 -12.45 -7.64
N ARG A 21 -5.04 -11.96 -8.50
CA ARG A 21 -4.99 -10.56 -8.98
C ARG A 21 -5.04 -9.56 -7.82
N ARG A 22 -5.92 -9.77 -6.84
CA ARG A 22 -6.02 -8.92 -5.65
C ARG A 22 -4.76 -8.97 -4.79
N ARG A 23 -4.19 -10.16 -4.57
CA ARG A 23 -2.94 -10.34 -3.81
C ARG A 23 -1.78 -9.58 -4.46
N TYR A 24 -1.58 -9.75 -5.77
CA TYR A 24 -0.52 -9.07 -6.49
C TYR A 24 -0.75 -7.56 -6.60
N ALA A 25 -2.01 -7.10 -6.67
CA ALA A 25 -2.31 -5.68 -6.66
C ALA A 25 -1.91 -5.03 -5.33
N PHE A 26 -2.26 -5.64 -4.20
CA PHE A 26 -1.87 -5.17 -2.87
C PHE A 26 -0.35 -5.05 -2.73
N GLN A 27 0.38 -6.13 -3.04
CA GLN A 27 1.85 -6.14 -2.91
C GLN A 27 2.51 -5.07 -3.79
N ARG A 28 2.02 -4.85 -5.02
CA ARG A 28 2.53 -3.80 -5.89
C ARG A 28 2.25 -2.40 -5.34
N MET A 29 1.05 -2.17 -4.80
CA MET A 29 0.69 -0.87 -4.21
C MET A 29 1.54 -0.58 -2.98
N LEU A 30 1.75 -1.58 -2.11
CA LEU A 30 2.59 -1.46 -0.91
C LEU A 30 4.06 -1.18 -1.28
N GLN A 31 4.66 -1.96 -2.16
CA GLN A 31 6.04 -1.74 -2.58
C GLN A 31 6.24 -0.38 -3.26
N ALA A 32 5.23 0.13 -3.96
CA ALA A 32 5.31 1.43 -4.60
C ALA A 32 5.22 2.57 -3.58
N THR A 33 4.38 2.44 -2.54
CA THR A 33 4.30 3.43 -1.47
C THR A 33 5.53 3.39 -0.56
N ASP A 34 6.08 2.22 -0.24
CA ASP A 34 7.32 2.09 0.58
C ASP A 34 8.49 2.85 -0.04
N ARG A 35 8.69 2.72 -1.36
CA ARG A 35 9.76 3.44 -2.07
C ARG A 35 9.57 4.95 -2.03
N LEU A 36 8.32 5.41 -2.10
CA LEU A 36 7.99 6.82 -2.03
C LEU A 36 8.15 7.37 -0.62
N LEU A 37 7.79 6.61 0.41
CA LEU A 37 8.04 6.95 1.81
C LEU A 37 9.54 7.12 2.05
N TRP A 38 10.35 6.11 1.70
CA TRP A 38 11.80 6.17 1.88
C TRP A 38 12.40 7.43 1.24
N ARG A 39 11.93 7.78 0.05
CA ARG A 39 12.37 8.99 -0.67
C ARG A 39 11.92 10.29 -0.01
N LEU A 40 10.71 10.34 0.56
CA LEU A 40 10.22 11.50 1.31
C LEU A 40 10.92 11.63 2.66
N GLU A 41 11.24 10.52 3.32
CA GLU A 41 12.02 10.47 4.56
C GLU A 41 13.44 10.98 4.33
N GLU A 42 14.10 10.57 3.25
CA GLU A 42 15.41 11.09 2.84
C GLU A 42 15.35 12.60 2.62
N MET A 43 14.36 13.11 1.89
CA MET A 43 14.15 14.55 1.71
C MET A 43 13.94 15.29 3.04
N ASN A 44 13.12 14.73 3.93
CA ASN A 44 12.85 15.32 5.24
C ASN A 44 14.12 15.37 6.10
N ARG A 45 14.90 14.28 6.09
CA ARG A 45 16.21 14.17 6.76
C ARG A 45 17.22 15.19 6.22
N ASP A 46 17.24 15.39 4.91
CA ASP A 46 18.10 16.37 4.23
C ASP A 46 17.60 17.82 4.38
N GLY A 47 16.47 18.02 5.08
CA GLY A 47 15.89 19.34 5.35
C GLY A 47 15.16 19.97 4.16
N VAL A 48 14.92 19.21 3.09
CA VAL A 48 14.14 19.65 1.92
C VAL A 48 12.71 19.96 2.36
N LYS A 49 12.24 21.17 2.06
CA LYS A 49 10.91 21.65 2.52
C LYS A 49 9.78 21.39 1.54
N THR A 50 10.11 21.25 0.25
CA THR A 50 9.11 21.11 -0.81
C THR A 50 9.37 19.87 -1.65
N VAL A 51 8.31 19.13 -1.96
CA VAL A 51 8.37 17.91 -2.76
C VAL A 51 8.59 18.30 -4.22
N PRO A 52 9.65 17.81 -4.88
CA PRO A 52 9.89 18.10 -6.29
C PRO A 52 8.73 17.65 -7.16
N ARG A 53 8.40 18.43 -8.20
CA ARG A 53 7.27 18.15 -9.10
C ARG A 53 7.25 16.73 -9.66
N ARG A 54 8.43 16.18 -10.01
CA ARG A 54 8.54 14.79 -10.51
C ARG A 54 8.04 13.78 -9.50
N VAL A 55 8.39 13.96 -8.23
CA VAL A 55 7.98 13.10 -7.12
C VAL A 55 6.49 13.24 -6.85
N ARG A 56 5.95 14.46 -6.91
CA ARG A 56 4.49 14.69 -6.79
C ARG A 56 3.69 13.96 -7.88
N VAL A 57 4.17 13.99 -9.13
CA VAL A 57 3.52 13.28 -10.25
C VAL A 57 3.57 11.77 -10.06
N GLU A 58 4.73 11.24 -9.67
CA GLU A 58 4.89 9.82 -9.36
C GLU A 58 3.94 9.38 -8.25
N LEU A 59 3.89 10.16 -7.17
CA LEU A 59 3.05 9.91 -6.02
C LEU A 59 1.56 9.90 -6.39
N ARG A 60 1.09 10.90 -7.15
CA ARG A 60 -0.29 10.90 -7.69
C ARG A 60 -0.57 9.69 -8.58
N GLY A 61 0.41 9.23 -9.35
CA GLY A 61 0.28 8.05 -10.20
C GLY A 61 0.12 6.76 -9.38
N VAL A 62 0.96 6.58 -8.36
CA VAL A 62 0.90 5.40 -7.46
C VAL A 62 -0.40 5.39 -6.66
N VAL A 63 -0.71 6.49 -5.98
CA VAL A 63 -1.89 6.59 -5.11
C VAL A 63 -3.18 6.64 -5.93
N GLY A 64 -3.15 7.20 -7.14
CA GLY A 64 -4.29 7.25 -8.06
C GLY A 64 -4.75 5.87 -8.55
N ALA A 65 -3.90 4.84 -8.48
CA ALA A 65 -4.26 3.46 -8.80
C ALA A 65 -4.97 2.72 -7.64
N MET A 66 -5.06 3.35 -6.46
CA MET A 66 -5.67 2.76 -5.27
C MET A 66 -7.19 3.04 -5.21
N PRO A 67 -7.95 2.22 -4.44
CA PRO A 67 -9.34 2.51 -4.11
C PRO A 67 -9.56 3.94 -3.55
N ASN A 68 -10.72 4.53 -3.86
CA ASN A 68 -11.06 5.92 -3.52
C ASN A 68 -10.85 6.26 -2.03
N GLN A 69 -11.34 5.39 -1.13
CA GLN A 69 -11.21 5.57 0.32
C GLN A 69 -9.76 5.60 0.82
N ILE A 70 -8.82 5.03 0.06
CA ILE A 70 -7.40 5.02 0.40
C ILE A 70 -6.74 6.28 -0.17
N ARG A 71 -6.97 6.59 -1.45
CA ARG A 71 -6.33 7.75 -2.11
C ARG A 71 -6.74 9.10 -1.52
N GLU A 72 -7.92 9.19 -0.90
CA GLU A 72 -8.42 10.44 -0.29
C GLU A 72 -7.59 10.91 0.90
N ALA A 73 -6.82 10.04 1.54
CA ALA A 73 -5.89 10.42 2.60
C ALA A 73 -4.70 11.25 2.11
N LEU A 74 -4.40 11.20 0.81
CA LEU A 74 -3.24 11.90 0.29
C LEU A 74 -3.43 13.41 0.27
N HIS A 75 -2.60 14.12 1.02
CA HIS A 75 -2.54 15.57 1.04
C HIS A 75 -1.40 16.08 0.17
N ASP A 76 -1.73 16.55 -1.02
CA ASP A 76 -0.74 17.07 -1.97
C ASP A 76 -0.52 18.59 -1.79
N THR A 77 -0.13 18.99 -0.57
CA THR A 77 0.20 20.38 -0.22
C THR A 77 1.51 20.84 -0.87
N GLY A 78 2.38 19.87 -1.21
CA GLY A 78 3.70 20.12 -1.75
C GLY A 78 4.78 20.30 -0.69
N HIS A 79 4.42 20.30 0.61
CA HIS A 79 5.39 20.24 1.70
C HIS A 79 5.79 18.80 1.98
N VAL A 80 7.09 18.57 2.23
CA VAL A 80 7.61 17.22 2.44
C VAL A 80 6.99 16.54 3.65
N GLN A 81 6.87 17.26 4.77
CA GLN A 81 6.29 16.72 6.02
C GLN A 81 4.83 16.31 5.85
N ASP A 82 3.97 17.23 5.40
CA ASP A 82 2.56 16.92 5.14
C ASP A 82 2.38 15.77 4.13
N THR A 83 3.23 15.71 3.11
CA THR A 83 3.17 14.65 2.10
C THR A 83 3.62 13.31 2.68
N LEU A 84 4.61 13.31 3.58
CA LEU A 84 5.07 12.13 4.29
C LEU A 84 3.98 11.60 5.23
N ASP A 85 3.42 12.46 6.07
CA ASP A 85 2.36 12.11 7.03
C ASP A 85 1.12 11.54 6.32
N SER A 86 0.70 12.19 5.24
CA SER A 86 -0.43 11.70 4.45
C SER A 86 -0.14 10.41 3.69
N LEU A 87 1.11 10.17 3.27
CA LEU A 87 1.49 8.90 2.65
C LEU A 87 1.53 7.75 3.66
N PHE A 88 1.88 8.00 4.92
CA PHE A 88 1.73 7.03 6.01
C PHE A 88 0.25 6.67 6.20
N GLU A 89 -0.64 7.66 6.24
CA GLU A 89 -2.08 7.39 6.36
C GLU A 89 -2.63 6.58 5.16
N VAL A 90 -2.17 6.88 3.95
CA VAL A 90 -2.48 6.07 2.75
C VAL A 90 -2.06 4.61 2.94
N GLN A 91 -0.85 4.36 3.46
CA GLN A 91 -0.39 3.00 3.73
C GLN A 91 -1.21 2.31 4.80
N GLU A 92 -1.51 2.98 5.91
CA GLU A 92 -2.32 2.42 6.98
C GLU A 92 -3.72 2.03 6.47
N ARG A 93 -4.37 2.91 5.70
CA ARG A 93 -5.65 2.61 5.06
C ARG A 93 -5.55 1.46 4.06
N LEU A 94 -4.44 1.34 3.34
CA LEU A 94 -4.17 0.21 2.44
C LEU A 94 -4.04 -1.11 3.21
N PHE A 95 -3.35 -1.10 4.37
CA PHE A 95 -3.25 -2.25 5.26
C PHE A 95 -4.60 -2.64 5.85
N ARG A 96 -5.36 -1.69 6.41
CA ARG A 96 -6.71 -1.93 6.95
C ARG A 96 -7.67 -2.45 5.88
N TRP A 97 -7.57 -1.95 4.65
CA TRP A 97 -8.37 -2.46 3.53
C TRP A 97 -8.06 -3.93 3.21
N ARG A 98 -6.80 -4.35 3.34
CA ARG A 98 -6.39 -5.73 3.10
C ARG A 98 -6.63 -6.64 4.31
N TYR A 99 -6.48 -6.11 5.52
CA TYR A 99 -6.59 -6.80 6.80
C TYR A 99 -7.53 -6.00 7.72
N PRO A 100 -8.86 -6.15 7.57
CA PRO A 100 -9.83 -5.38 8.35
C PRO A 100 -9.76 -5.61 9.86
N ASN A 101 -9.21 -6.76 10.27
CA ASN A 101 -9.03 -7.14 11.67
C ASN A 101 -7.60 -6.85 12.18
N TRP A 102 -6.78 -6.13 11.41
CA TRP A 102 -5.46 -5.71 11.86
C TRP A 102 -5.64 -4.75 13.03
N GLN A 103 -5.14 -5.14 14.19
CA GLN A 103 -5.02 -4.29 15.35
C GLN A 103 -3.62 -3.69 15.32
N ASP A 104 -3.51 -2.41 15.68
CA ASP A 104 -2.27 -1.62 15.72
C ASP A 104 -1.20 -2.19 16.68
N PHE A 105 -1.54 -3.30 17.36
CA PHE A 105 -0.73 -4.01 18.32
C PHE A 105 -0.56 -5.46 17.85
N ASP A 106 0.63 -5.77 17.35
CA ASP A 106 1.09 -7.15 17.18
C ASP A 106 1.94 -7.52 18.41
N PRO A 107 1.44 -8.31 19.37
CA PRO A 107 2.24 -8.77 20.50
C PRO A 107 3.43 -9.65 20.07
N ASP A 108 3.47 -10.12 18.81
CA ASP A 108 4.54 -10.94 18.26
C ASP A 108 5.65 -10.09 17.58
N GLY A 109 5.53 -8.75 17.61
CA GLY A 109 6.48 -7.80 17.02
C GLY A 109 7.84 -7.69 17.73
N GLU A 110 8.03 -8.36 18.88
CA GLU A 110 9.29 -8.32 19.65
C GLU A 110 10.37 -9.32 19.15
N GLU A 111 10.08 -10.17 18.15
CA GLU A 111 11.02 -11.25 17.79
C GLU A 111 12.12 -10.88 16.78
N TYR A 112 12.12 -9.66 16.22
CA TYR A 112 13.15 -9.24 15.25
C TYR A 112 14.34 -8.46 15.83
N ASP A 113 14.31 -8.10 17.12
CA ASP A 113 15.38 -7.28 17.73
C ASP A 113 16.37 -8.10 18.61
N GLN A 114 16.21 -9.43 18.71
CA GLN A 114 17.11 -10.28 19.50
C GLN A 114 18.23 -10.98 18.70
N ALA A 115 18.36 -10.71 17.39
CA ALA A 115 19.41 -11.31 16.55
C ALA A 115 20.69 -10.44 16.42
N ALA A 116 20.82 -9.38 17.21
CA ALA A 116 22.04 -8.57 17.28
C ALA A 116 22.33 -8.12 18.73
N GLY A 117 22.75 -9.08 19.56
CA GLY A 117 23.27 -8.84 20.91
C GLY A 117 24.19 -9.97 21.35
#